data_AF-A0A2G6WT85-F1
#
_entry.id   AF-A0A2G6WT85-F1
#
_cell.length_a   1.000
_cell.length_b   1.000
_cell.length_c   1.000
_cell.angle_alpha   90.00
_cell.angle_beta   90.00
_cell.angle_gamma   90.00
#
_symmetry.space_group_name_H-M   'P 1'
#
loop_
_entity.id
_entity.type
_entity.pdbx_description
1 polymer ?
#
loop_
_entity_poly.entity_id
_entity_poly.type
_entity_poly.pdbx_seq_one_letter_code
_entity_poly.pdbx_strand_id
1 'polypeptide(L)'
;MKMAPLTCRRDTHRRITSWSVVAAAALLASCGGGSGGGGSAPPALFPSATGSAQAACNSFLNRIFEGATITQATLTPQTDTAPETCTVRGELPPELAFEVKLPSSWNQRVLFIGGGGFDGAIYPSAYSPGVAESGYATIATNHGHDAAKHPNGSFAMDSQLLQDYADGAVPKVLASAKAVLRSRYGESVGRSKFVYEGCSGGGRQALIQAQRHPDLFDGVIARAPANAYTGQFLWYQKILKQLAQPEAGLSIPKVKTLANFMQSQCDALDGLKDGIISHPEACKPDLAQLRCTGADADSCLTDAQLASAKVLYEPTDVAGGRYTWPAFPYVGGETADDASWQAIGGTTFQVLGGDYMKFFVAQDPSADPLKVDPLQYTNRLDHLARLIDAVNPDLSGFRARNGKMLLMHGTTDWLITQNNTTDYYSKVVAAAGGQAAADRFVEYYVLAGNDHCAATPDGGKGPDSVDLVTPMFDWIETGTRPSAREIVATRSVEPAKGMQRPMCRYPQFPKYNGAGDPDAASSFTCTSPG
;
A
#
# COMPACT_ATOMS: atom_id res chain seq x y z
N MET A 1 -24.55 32.64 -25.11
CA MET A 1 -24.18 32.47 -26.53
C MET A 1 -23.43 31.15 -26.65
N LYS A 2 -23.70 30.37 -27.69
CA LYS A 2 -23.48 28.91 -27.82
C LYS A 2 -22.03 28.42 -27.65
N MET A 3 -21.90 27.22 -27.09
CA MET A 3 -20.73 26.33 -27.13
C MET A 3 -20.33 25.92 -28.55
N ALA A 4 -19.04 25.65 -28.78
CA ALA A 4 -18.57 24.52 -29.59
C ALA A 4 -17.11 24.12 -29.23
N PRO A 5 -16.74 22.83 -29.32
CA PRO A 5 -15.48 22.27 -28.81
C PRO A 5 -14.44 21.96 -29.91
N LEU A 6 -13.17 21.87 -29.52
CA LEU A 6 -12.05 21.42 -30.38
C LEU A 6 -11.76 19.93 -30.11
N THR A 7 -11.99 19.10 -31.11
CA THR A 7 -11.46 17.74 -31.23
C THR A 7 -10.21 17.76 -32.11
N CYS A 8 -9.15 17.04 -31.72
CA CYS A 8 -8.03 16.77 -32.62
C CYS A 8 -7.80 15.26 -32.74
N ARG A 9 -7.76 14.81 -34.00
CA ARG A 9 -7.65 13.43 -34.49
C ARG A 9 -6.24 12.87 -34.27
N ARG A 10 -6.17 11.57 -33.97
CA ARG A 10 -4.97 10.74 -34.11
C ARG A 10 -4.77 10.38 -35.59
N ASP A 11 -3.63 10.77 -36.15
CA ASP A 11 -3.17 10.28 -37.44
C ASP A 11 -2.31 9.01 -37.28
N THR A 12 -2.68 7.99 -38.04
CA THR A 12 -1.94 6.74 -38.23
C THR A 12 -0.97 6.88 -39.39
N HIS A 13 0.33 6.68 -39.16
CA HIS A 13 1.30 6.48 -40.24
C HIS A 13 1.80 5.04 -40.30
N ARG A 14 1.36 4.35 -41.37
CA ARG A 14 1.99 3.19 -42.00
C ARG A 14 3.45 3.51 -42.38
N ARG A 15 4.35 2.54 -42.19
CA ARG A 15 5.49 2.35 -43.10
C ARG A 15 5.46 0.94 -43.67
N ILE A 16 5.57 0.92 -44.99
CA ILE A 16 5.62 -0.21 -45.90
C ILE A 16 7.09 -0.56 -46.10
N THR A 17 7.43 -1.84 -46.09
CA THR A 17 8.49 -2.40 -46.96
C THR A 17 8.12 -3.85 -47.27
N SER A 18 7.71 -4.05 -48.51
CA SER A 18 7.61 -5.33 -49.23
C SER A 18 9.02 -5.69 -49.77
N TRP A 19 9.40 -6.94 -50.03
CA TRP A 19 9.02 -7.82 -51.15
C TRP A 19 9.70 -9.21 -50.88
N SER A 20 8.97 -10.34 -50.88
CA SER A 20 8.88 -11.33 -52.00
C SER A 20 10.03 -12.36 -51.99
N VAL A 21 9.92 -13.68 -52.26
CA VAL A 21 8.89 -14.56 -52.87
C VAL A 21 9.41 -16.04 -52.82
N VAL A 22 8.52 -17.02 -52.51
CA VAL A 22 8.33 -18.39 -53.14
C VAL A 22 9.49 -19.42 -53.09
N ALA A 23 9.40 -20.77 -52.98
CA ALA A 23 8.40 -21.87 -53.05
C ALA A 23 9.02 -23.10 -52.32
N ALA A 24 8.25 -23.94 -51.60
CA ALA A 24 7.63 -25.22 -52.00
C ALA A 24 8.50 -26.52 -51.89
N ALA A 25 8.03 -27.41 -51.01
CA ALA A 25 7.88 -28.88 -51.08
C ALA A 25 9.09 -29.81 -51.34
N ALA A 26 9.29 -30.79 -50.43
CA ALA A 26 9.14 -32.23 -50.74
C ALA A 26 9.32 -33.12 -49.49
N LEU A 27 8.46 -34.12 -49.39
CA LEU A 27 8.51 -35.29 -48.50
C LEU A 27 9.66 -36.23 -48.89
N LEU A 28 10.25 -36.92 -47.91
CA LEU A 28 10.80 -38.28 -48.09
C LEU A 28 10.75 -39.04 -46.76
N ALA A 29 10.06 -40.17 -46.77
CA ALA A 29 10.07 -41.19 -45.74
C ALA A 29 11.33 -42.06 -45.87
N SER A 30 11.85 -42.56 -44.75
CA SER A 30 12.67 -43.77 -44.75
C SER A 30 12.60 -44.50 -43.40
N CYS A 31 12.42 -45.81 -43.50
CA CYS A 31 12.29 -46.79 -42.45
C CYS A 31 13.62 -47.08 -41.74
N GLY A 32 13.54 -47.46 -40.47
CA GLY A 32 14.66 -48.10 -39.75
C GLY A 32 14.16 -48.81 -38.49
N GLY A 33 13.86 -50.10 -38.60
CA GLY A 33 13.56 -50.96 -37.46
C GLY A 33 14.83 -51.47 -36.76
N GLY A 34 14.72 -51.74 -35.47
CA GLY A 34 15.79 -52.32 -34.66
C GLY A 34 15.32 -52.68 -33.24
N SER A 35 15.05 -53.96 -33.07
CA SER A 35 14.67 -54.75 -31.88
C SER A 35 15.32 -54.44 -30.52
N GLY A 36 14.50 -54.56 -29.46
CA GLY A 36 14.78 -55.46 -28.32
C GLY A 36 15.36 -54.84 -27.03
N GLY A 37 14.58 -54.90 -25.94
CA GLY A 37 15.09 -54.72 -24.58
C GLY A 37 13.98 -54.45 -23.56
N GLY A 38 13.46 -55.51 -22.94
CA GLY A 38 12.48 -55.43 -21.86
C GLY A 38 13.09 -54.83 -20.59
N GLY A 39 12.43 -53.80 -20.05
CA GLY A 39 12.67 -53.23 -18.73
C GLY A 39 11.34 -52.79 -18.15
N SER A 40 10.92 -53.44 -17.07
CA SER A 40 9.70 -53.21 -16.32
C SER A 40 9.64 -51.80 -15.75
N ALA A 41 8.76 -50.95 -16.30
CA ALA A 41 8.34 -49.71 -15.67
C ALA A 41 7.27 -49.99 -14.59
N PRO A 42 7.34 -49.37 -13.40
CA PRO A 42 6.29 -49.52 -12.39
C PRO A 42 4.97 -48.89 -12.87
N PRO A 43 3.80 -49.37 -12.41
CA PRO A 43 2.52 -48.90 -12.90
C PRO A 43 2.27 -47.46 -12.45
N ALA A 44 2.22 -46.53 -13.42
CA ALA A 44 1.64 -45.21 -13.20
C ALA A 44 0.12 -45.39 -13.03
N LEU A 45 -0.34 -45.38 -11.78
CA LEU A 45 -1.76 -45.34 -11.44
C LEU A 45 -2.08 -43.98 -10.81
N PHE A 46 -2.49 -43.05 -11.65
CA PHE A 46 -3.55 -42.10 -11.34
C PHE A 46 -4.45 -42.00 -12.58
N PRO A 47 -5.77 -42.18 -12.47
CA PRO A 47 -6.66 -41.85 -13.55
C PRO A 47 -6.61 -40.33 -13.74
N SER A 48 -6.09 -39.90 -14.88
CA SER A 48 -6.17 -38.51 -15.33
C SER A 48 -7.65 -38.11 -15.37
N ALA A 49 -8.05 -37.18 -14.52
CA ALA A 49 -9.27 -36.41 -14.79
C ALA A 49 -9.00 -35.61 -16.07
N THR A 50 -9.54 -36.10 -17.18
CA THR A 50 -9.38 -35.53 -18.53
C THR A 50 -10.16 -34.24 -18.66
N GLY A 51 -9.55 -33.14 -18.20
CA GLY A 51 -9.96 -31.78 -18.53
C GLY A 51 -8.71 -30.93 -18.80
N SER A 52 -8.76 -30.06 -19.80
CA SER A 52 -7.70 -29.06 -20.00
C SER A 52 -7.61 -28.12 -18.79
N ALA A 53 -6.47 -27.45 -18.59
CA ALA A 53 -6.35 -26.40 -17.56
C ALA A 53 -7.46 -25.34 -17.69
N GLN A 54 -7.87 -25.04 -18.92
CA GLN A 54 -8.99 -24.15 -19.21
C GLN A 54 -10.31 -24.71 -18.68
N ALA A 55 -10.60 -26.00 -18.90
CA ALA A 55 -11.81 -26.63 -18.38
C ALA A 55 -11.82 -26.68 -16.84
N ALA A 56 -10.67 -26.95 -16.22
CA ALA A 56 -10.52 -26.91 -14.77
C ALA A 56 -10.76 -25.50 -14.22
N CYS A 57 -10.23 -24.45 -14.86
CA CYS A 57 -10.49 -23.07 -14.46
C CYS A 57 -11.98 -22.69 -14.66
N ASN A 58 -12.56 -23.02 -15.81
CA ASN A 58 -13.97 -22.75 -16.10
C ASN A 58 -14.93 -23.48 -15.15
N SER A 59 -14.49 -24.56 -14.50
CA SER A 59 -15.30 -25.30 -13.53
C SER A 59 -15.69 -24.48 -12.29
N PHE A 60 -15.03 -23.35 -12.02
CA PHE A 60 -15.42 -22.43 -10.95
C PHE A 60 -16.67 -21.62 -11.29
N LEU A 61 -16.93 -21.34 -12.57
CA LEU A 61 -17.98 -20.41 -12.99
C LEU A 61 -19.37 -20.86 -12.50
N ASN A 62 -20.16 -19.91 -11.97
CA ASN A 62 -21.49 -20.13 -11.40
C ASN A 62 -21.55 -21.07 -10.17
N ARG A 63 -20.41 -21.50 -9.62
CA ARG A 63 -20.39 -22.24 -8.36
C ARG A 63 -20.55 -21.28 -7.19
N ILE A 64 -21.07 -21.83 -6.09
CA ILE A 64 -21.24 -21.11 -4.83
C ILE A 64 -20.23 -21.62 -3.81
N PHE A 65 -19.50 -20.71 -3.17
CA PHE A 65 -18.52 -20.99 -2.12
C PHE A 65 -18.80 -20.12 -0.89
N GLU A 66 -19.26 -20.72 0.20
CA GLU A 66 -19.57 -20.01 1.44
C GLU A 66 -20.50 -18.80 1.21
N GLY A 67 -21.54 -18.97 0.38
CA GLY A 67 -22.49 -17.91 0.02
C GLY A 67 -22.05 -16.98 -1.10
N ALA A 68 -20.80 -17.04 -1.57
CA ALA A 68 -20.32 -16.28 -2.70
C ALA A 68 -20.62 -16.97 -4.04
N THR A 69 -21.16 -16.24 -5.01
CA THR A 69 -21.33 -16.73 -6.38
C THR A 69 -20.12 -16.35 -7.22
N ILE A 70 -19.51 -17.33 -7.90
CA ILE A 70 -18.42 -17.05 -8.85
C ILE A 70 -18.99 -16.52 -10.17
N THR A 71 -18.65 -15.28 -10.49
CA THR A 71 -19.13 -14.57 -11.70
C THR A 71 -18.12 -14.59 -12.84
N GLN A 72 -16.85 -14.84 -12.56
CA GLN A 72 -15.80 -14.95 -13.58
C GLN A 72 -14.78 -16.04 -13.23
N ALA A 73 -14.31 -16.75 -14.25
CA ALA A 73 -13.12 -17.59 -14.19
C ALA A 73 -12.32 -17.41 -15.49
N THR A 74 -11.03 -17.11 -15.40
CA THR A 74 -10.18 -16.83 -16.56
C THR A 74 -8.81 -17.43 -16.37
N LEU A 75 -8.39 -18.26 -17.32
CA LEU A 75 -7.05 -18.85 -17.32
C LEU A 75 -6.09 -17.91 -18.08
N THR A 76 -4.99 -17.55 -17.41
CA THR A 76 -3.86 -16.89 -18.04
C THR A 76 -2.76 -17.94 -18.28
N PRO A 77 -2.30 -18.12 -19.53
CA PRO A 77 -1.21 -19.06 -19.83
C PRO A 77 0.09 -18.70 -19.09
N GLN A 78 0.95 -19.70 -18.91
CA GLN A 78 2.30 -19.50 -18.41
C GLN A 78 3.10 -18.56 -19.34
N THR A 79 3.96 -17.74 -18.74
CA THR A 79 5.00 -16.96 -19.43
C THR A 79 6.40 -17.49 -19.06
N ASP A 80 7.46 -16.90 -19.63
CA ASP A 80 8.83 -17.24 -19.26
C ASP A 80 9.15 -16.96 -17.78
N THR A 81 8.41 -16.04 -17.16
CA THR A 81 8.69 -15.55 -15.79
C THR A 81 7.60 -15.89 -14.77
N ALA A 82 6.38 -16.22 -15.20
CA ALA A 82 5.26 -16.46 -14.29
C ALA A 82 4.46 -17.73 -14.65
N PRO A 83 3.96 -18.48 -13.66
CA PRO A 83 3.21 -19.70 -13.89
C PRO A 83 1.83 -19.44 -14.52
N GLU A 84 1.31 -20.45 -15.24
CA GLU A 84 -0.10 -20.49 -15.63
C GLU A 84 -0.99 -20.25 -14.41
N THR A 85 -2.00 -19.39 -14.51
CA THR A 85 -2.80 -18.94 -13.37
C THR A 85 -4.28 -18.86 -13.72
N CYS A 86 -5.13 -19.49 -12.91
CA CYS A 86 -6.58 -19.32 -12.99
C CYS A 86 -7.02 -18.18 -12.07
N THR A 87 -7.63 -17.13 -12.63
CA THR A 87 -8.19 -16.01 -11.88
C THR A 87 -9.70 -16.18 -11.75
N VAL A 88 -10.20 -16.16 -10.52
CA VAL A 88 -11.60 -16.36 -10.17
C VAL A 88 -12.14 -15.10 -9.51
N ARG A 89 -13.31 -14.60 -9.94
CA ARG A 89 -14.03 -13.51 -9.25
C ARG A 89 -15.33 -13.99 -8.66
N GLY A 90 -15.59 -13.60 -7.42
CA GLY A 90 -16.81 -13.93 -6.70
C GLY A 90 -17.45 -12.72 -6.05
N GLU A 91 -18.77 -12.82 -5.85
CA GLU A 91 -19.60 -11.76 -5.28
C GLU A 91 -20.46 -12.30 -4.14
N LEU A 92 -20.61 -11.49 -3.09
CA LEU A 92 -21.50 -11.70 -1.95
C LEU A 92 -22.42 -10.46 -1.79
N PRO A 93 -23.72 -10.64 -1.52
CA PRO A 93 -24.60 -9.53 -1.20
C PRO A 93 -24.12 -8.73 0.04
N PRO A 94 -24.38 -7.41 0.11
CA PRO A 94 -25.08 -6.63 -0.91
C PRO A 94 -24.18 -6.27 -2.11
N GLU A 95 -22.90 -5.95 -1.90
CA GLU A 95 -22.00 -5.45 -2.94
C GLU A 95 -20.54 -5.92 -2.77
N LEU A 96 -20.29 -6.89 -1.89
CA LEU A 96 -18.94 -7.38 -1.61
C LEU A 96 -18.45 -8.25 -2.77
N ALA A 97 -17.24 -7.99 -3.27
CA ALA A 97 -16.63 -8.73 -4.35
C ALA A 97 -15.18 -9.07 -4.03
N PHE A 98 -14.68 -10.16 -4.60
CA PHE A 98 -13.29 -10.59 -4.44
C PHE A 98 -12.74 -11.27 -5.67
N GLU A 99 -11.42 -11.32 -5.74
CA GLU A 99 -10.64 -12.02 -6.75
C GLU A 99 -9.68 -12.99 -6.06
N VAL A 100 -9.54 -14.20 -6.62
CA VAL A 100 -8.52 -15.18 -6.22
C VAL A 100 -7.70 -15.57 -7.45
N LYS A 101 -6.38 -15.42 -7.38
CA LYS A 101 -5.46 -15.94 -8.39
C LYS A 101 -4.87 -17.27 -7.90
N LEU A 102 -5.02 -18.29 -8.73
CA LEU A 102 -4.69 -19.69 -8.45
C LEU A 102 -3.61 -20.18 -9.43
N PRO A 103 -2.31 -20.00 -9.15
CA PRO A 103 -1.25 -20.52 -10.00
C PRO A 103 -1.26 -22.05 -10.06
N SER A 104 -1.01 -22.63 -11.23
CA SER A 104 -0.87 -24.08 -11.40
C SER A 104 0.35 -24.62 -10.68
N SER A 105 1.45 -23.84 -10.65
CA SER A 105 2.63 -24.09 -9.82
C SER A 105 2.56 -23.27 -8.53
N TRP A 106 1.78 -23.77 -7.56
CA TRP A 106 1.57 -23.08 -6.30
C TRP A 106 2.64 -23.43 -5.26
N ASN A 107 3.22 -22.41 -4.64
CA ASN A 107 4.26 -22.54 -3.61
C ASN A 107 3.70 -22.83 -2.20
N GLN A 108 2.41 -23.14 -2.07
CA GLN A 108 1.70 -23.37 -0.81
C GLN A 108 1.60 -22.15 0.12
N ARG A 109 1.89 -20.96 -0.36
CA ARG A 109 1.76 -19.69 0.36
C ARG A 109 0.62 -18.86 -0.21
N VAL A 110 -0.12 -18.16 0.65
CA VAL A 110 -1.27 -17.34 0.27
C VAL A 110 -1.07 -15.90 0.72
N LEU A 111 -1.19 -14.97 -0.21
CA LEU A 111 -1.08 -13.54 0.05
C LEU A 111 -2.46 -12.88 -0.13
N PHE A 112 -2.98 -12.25 0.91
CA PHE A 112 -4.11 -11.35 0.81
C PHE A 112 -3.59 -9.93 0.56
N ILE A 113 -4.05 -9.31 -0.50
CA ILE A 113 -3.66 -7.97 -0.94
C ILE A 113 -4.74 -7.00 -0.47
N GLY A 114 -4.35 -6.05 0.39
CA GLY A 114 -5.22 -4.99 0.89
C GLY A 114 -5.51 -3.92 -0.15
N GLY A 115 -6.53 -3.11 0.11
CA GLY A 115 -6.95 -2.02 -0.76
C GLY A 115 -6.31 -0.68 -0.38
N GLY A 116 -7.00 0.42 -0.65
CA GLY A 116 -6.55 1.77 -0.37
C GLY A 116 -7.67 2.81 -0.41
N GLY A 117 -7.42 3.97 0.21
CA GLY A 117 -8.39 5.06 0.29
C GLY A 117 -9.73 4.62 0.87
N PHE A 118 -10.82 4.99 0.21
CA PHE A 118 -12.18 4.61 0.58
C PHE A 118 -12.61 3.24 0.04
N ASP A 119 -11.75 2.55 -0.71
CA ASP A 119 -12.02 1.31 -1.45
C ASP A 119 -13.39 1.31 -2.17
N GLY A 120 -13.91 0.16 -2.59
CA GLY A 120 -15.02 0.06 -3.55
C GLY A 120 -14.60 -0.49 -4.92
N ALA A 121 -13.33 -0.92 -5.04
CA ALA A 121 -12.76 -1.59 -6.20
C ALA A 121 -11.70 -2.62 -5.77
N ILE A 122 -11.45 -3.63 -6.62
CA ILE A 122 -10.43 -4.65 -6.37
C ILE A 122 -9.10 -4.20 -7.00
N TYR A 123 -8.04 -4.13 -6.19
CA TYR A 123 -6.67 -3.83 -6.64
C TYR A 123 -5.76 -5.06 -6.48
N PRO A 124 -5.72 -5.98 -7.47
CA PRO A 124 -5.10 -7.31 -7.30
C PRO A 124 -3.58 -7.30 -7.60
N SER A 125 -2.87 -6.29 -7.10
CA SER A 125 -1.43 -6.08 -7.31
C SER A 125 -0.72 -6.02 -5.96
N ALA A 126 0.27 -6.89 -5.76
CA ALA A 126 1.06 -6.89 -4.54
C ALA A 126 2.03 -5.69 -4.52
N TYR A 127 2.39 -5.24 -3.31
CA TYR A 127 3.39 -4.18 -3.13
C TYR A 127 4.80 -4.74 -3.15
N SER A 128 4.99 -5.95 -2.64
CA SER A 128 6.28 -6.65 -2.76
C SER A 128 6.49 -7.14 -4.20
N PRO A 129 7.66 -6.87 -4.82
CA PRO A 129 7.98 -7.39 -6.14
C PRO A 129 8.14 -8.91 -6.13
N GLY A 130 8.03 -9.55 -7.29
CA GLY A 130 8.28 -10.99 -7.44
C GLY A 130 7.11 -11.91 -7.05
N VAL A 131 5.98 -11.36 -6.60
CA VAL A 131 4.83 -12.16 -6.14
C VAL A 131 4.18 -12.94 -7.28
N ALA A 132 4.04 -12.35 -8.46
CA ALA A 132 3.41 -13.02 -9.61
C ALA A 132 4.27 -14.19 -10.12
N GLU A 133 5.59 -14.06 -10.03
CA GLU A 133 6.59 -15.01 -10.50
C GLU A 133 6.77 -16.17 -9.52
N SER A 134 6.63 -15.92 -8.21
CA SER A 134 6.96 -16.87 -7.14
C SER A 134 5.89 -17.92 -6.85
N GLY A 135 4.77 -17.92 -7.58
CA GLY A 135 3.72 -18.93 -7.44
C GLY A 135 2.86 -18.78 -6.19
N TYR A 136 2.72 -17.57 -5.65
CA TYR A 136 1.76 -17.28 -4.58
C TYR A 136 0.32 -17.37 -5.09
N ALA A 137 -0.57 -17.97 -4.31
CA ALA A 137 -2.00 -17.71 -4.52
C ALA A 137 -2.35 -16.36 -3.89
N THR A 138 -3.06 -15.50 -4.62
CA THR A 138 -3.41 -14.16 -4.11
C THR A 138 -4.91 -13.97 -3.96
N ILE A 139 -5.32 -13.19 -2.95
CA ILE A 139 -6.72 -12.82 -2.70
C ILE A 139 -6.80 -11.28 -2.63
N ALA A 140 -7.82 -10.67 -3.22
CA ALA A 140 -8.10 -9.24 -3.08
C ALA A 140 -9.61 -8.99 -3.04
N THR A 141 -10.06 -7.88 -2.45
CA THR A 141 -11.49 -7.53 -2.33
C THR A 141 -11.74 -6.04 -2.55
N ASN A 142 -12.99 -5.69 -2.90
CA ASN A 142 -13.46 -4.30 -3.00
C ASN A 142 -13.83 -3.67 -1.65
N HIS A 143 -13.73 -4.41 -0.54
CA HIS A 143 -14.09 -3.95 0.79
C HIS A 143 -15.56 -3.50 0.96
N GLY A 144 -16.47 -4.16 0.23
CA GLY A 144 -17.88 -4.22 0.61
C GLY A 144 -18.83 -3.30 -0.16
N HIS A 145 -18.35 -2.52 -1.12
CA HIS A 145 -19.20 -1.63 -1.93
C HIS A 145 -18.62 -1.43 -3.34
N ASP A 146 -19.40 -0.81 -4.23
CA ASP A 146 -18.96 -0.40 -5.56
C ASP A 146 -18.72 1.12 -5.60
N ALA A 147 -17.48 1.55 -5.84
CA ALA A 147 -17.12 2.97 -5.90
C ALA A 147 -17.84 3.74 -7.01
N ALA A 148 -18.30 3.07 -8.08
CA ALA A 148 -19.10 3.71 -9.12
C ALA A 148 -20.52 4.05 -8.64
N LYS A 149 -21.07 3.27 -7.70
CA LYS A 149 -22.36 3.54 -7.06
C LYS A 149 -22.23 4.50 -5.88
N HIS A 150 -21.09 4.44 -5.20
CA HIS A 150 -20.82 5.18 -3.96
C HIS A 150 -19.57 6.05 -4.07
N PRO A 151 -19.58 7.10 -4.93
CA PRO A 151 -18.40 7.90 -5.18
C PRO A 151 -17.93 8.62 -3.90
N ASN A 152 -16.62 8.79 -3.79
CA ASN A 152 -15.96 9.60 -2.76
C ASN A 152 -16.35 9.25 -1.31
N GLY A 153 -16.64 7.99 -1.02
CA GLY A 153 -16.95 7.55 0.35
C GLY A 153 -18.42 7.71 0.75
N SER A 154 -19.33 8.00 -0.19
CA SER A 154 -20.77 8.11 0.12
C SER A 154 -21.39 6.83 0.68
N PHE A 155 -20.74 5.67 0.50
CA PHE A 155 -21.16 4.40 1.11
C PHE A 155 -21.24 4.50 2.64
N ALA A 156 -20.49 5.42 3.27
CA ALA A 156 -20.45 5.58 4.71
C ALA A 156 -21.78 6.05 5.33
N MET A 157 -22.74 6.48 4.50
CA MET A 157 -24.11 6.76 4.91
C MET A 157 -24.96 5.49 5.05
N ASP A 158 -24.52 4.36 4.49
CA ASP A 158 -25.11 3.05 4.72
C ASP A 158 -24.33 2.32 5.83
N SER A 159 -25.02 1.94 6.90
CA SER A 159 -24.37 1.31 8.06
C SER A 159 -23.74 -0.05 7.75
N GLN A 160 -24.30 -0.83 6.81
CA GLN A 160 -23.78 -2.15 6.45
C GLN A 160 -22.54 -2.01 5.58
N LEU A 161 -22.56 -1.12 4.58
CA LEU A 161 -21.38 -0.86 3.74
C LEU A 161 -20.23 -0.27 4.57
N LEU A 162 -20.54 0.64 5.49
CA LEU A 162 -19.57 1.20 6.42
C LEU A 162 -18.93 0.11 7.31
N GLN A 163 -19.74 -0.83 7.82
CA GLN A 163 -19.26 -1.94 8.63
C GLN A 163 -18.34 -2.89 7.83
N ASP A 164 -18.65 -3.13 6.56
CA ASP A 164 -17.84 -3.98 5.69
C ASP A 164 -16.51 -3.32 5.33
N TYR A 165 -16.51 -2.02 5.01
CA TYR A 165 -15.28 -1.24 4.80
C TYR A 165 -14.40 -1.18 6.06
N ALA A 166 -15.02 -1.00 7.23
CA ALA A 166 -14.31 -0.84 8.47
C ALA A 166 -13.53 -2.11 8.86
N ASP A 167 -14.16 -3.28 8.74
CA ASP A 167 -13.63 -4.54 9.24
C ASP A 167 -14.30 -5.79 8.63
N GLY A 168 -15.59 -5.72 8.29
CA GLY A 168 -16.39 -6.91 7.98
C GLY A 168 -16.05 -7.63 6.68
N ALA A 169 -15.47 -6.94 5.68
CA ALA A 169 -15.23 -7.51 4.37
C ALA A 169 -14.20 -8.65 4.36
N VAL A 170 -13.06 -8.47 5.05
CA VAL A 170 -11.92 -9.41 4.99
C VAL A 170 -12.29 -10.79 5.54
N PRO A 171 -12.89 -10.93 6.74
CA PRO A 171 -13.30 -12.25 7.24
C PRO A 171 -14.30 -12.98 6.32
N LYS A 172 -15.28 -12.24 5.77
CA LYS A 172 -16.29 -12.79 4.84
C LYS A 172 -15.62 -13.32 3.57
N VAL A 173 -14.78 -12.52 2.92
CA VAL A 173 -14.07 -12.92 1.70
C VAL A 173 -13.11 -14.06 1.96
N LEU A 174 -12.38 -14.03 3.07
CA LEU A 174 -11.38 -15.06 3.36
C LEU A 174 -12.01 -16.45 3.52
N ALA A 175 -13.23 -16.55 4.06
CA ALA A 175 -13.98 -17.80 4.13
C ALA A 175 -14.25 -18.38 2.72
N SER A 176 -14.86 -17.59 1.84
CA SER A 176 -15.14 -17.98 0.45
C SER A 176 -13.86 -18.29 -0.34
N ALA A 177 -12.83 -17.45 -0.21
CA ALA A 177 -11.56 -17.64 -0.89
C ALA A 177 -10.83 -18.92 -0.43
N LYS A 178 -10.86 -19.25 0.87
CA LYS A 178 -10.33 -20.52 1.40
C LYS A 178 -11.08 -21.72 0.80
N ALA A 179 -12.40 -21.63 0.59
CA ALA A 179 -13.15 -22.69 -0.07
C ALA A 179 -12.81 -22.84 -1.57
N VAL A 180 -12.61 -21.73 -2.28
CA VAL A 180 -12.09 -21.72 -3.67
C VAL A 180 -10.72 -22.38 -3.74
N LEU A 181 -9.78 -21.98 -2.86
CA LEU A 181 -8.44 -22.56 -2.76
C LEU A 181 -8.49 -24.07 -2.51
N ARG A 182 -9.32 -24.54 -1.57
CA ARG A 182 -9.49 -25.97 -1.28
C ARG A 182 -10.04 -26.74 -2.48
N SER A 183 -10.95 -26.14 -3.26
CA SER A 183 -11.44 -26.77 -4.48
C SER A 183 -10.34 -26.93 -5.56
N ARG A 184 -9.28 -26.12 -5.54
CA ARG A 184 -8.16 -26.22 -6.49
C ARG A 184 -7.00 -27.09 -5.99
N TYR A 185 -6.63 -26.95 -4.73
CA TYR A 185 -5.41 -27.51 -4.14
C TYR A 185 -5.67 -28.59 -3.07
N GLY A 186 -6.93 -28.86 -2.73
CA GLY A 186 -7.33 -29.85 -1.74
C GLY A 186 -6.92 -29.47 -0.32
N GLU A 187 -6.72 -30.50 0.52
CA GLU A 187 -6.41 -30.36 1.95
C GLU A 187 -5.05 -29.70 2.25
N SER A 188 -4.18 -29.55 1.24
CA SER A 188 -2.90 -28.86 1.40
C SER A 188 -3.07 -27.40 1.88
N VAL A 189 -4.19 -26.75 1.54
CA VAL A 189 -4.54 -25.39 1.99
C VAL A 189 -4.60 -25.27 3.51
N GLY A 190 -4.95 -26.34 4.23
CA GLY A 190 -4.98 -26.35 5.70
C GLY A 190 -3.60 -26.22 6.35
N ARG A 191 -2.52 -26.44 5.59
CA ARG A 191 -1.11 -26.32 6.05
C ARG A 191 -0.43 -25.06 5.54
N SER A 192 -1.07 -24.33 4.64
CA SER A 192 -0.54 -23.11 4.05
C SER A 192 -0.50 -21.96 5.04
N LYS A 193 0.47 -21.07 4.83
CA LYS A 193 0.59 -19.82 5.55
C LYS A 193 -0.15 -18.70 4.82
N PHE A 194 -0.86 -17.88 5.58
CA PHE A 194 -1.62 -16.75 5.07
C PHE A 194 -0.99 -15.45 5.58
N VAL A 195 -0.56 -14.60 4.64
CA VAL A 195 -0.03 -13.27 4.93
C VAL A 195 -0.98 -12.23 4.36
N TYR A 196 -1.24 -11.16 5.10
CA TYR A 196 -1.91 -9.96 4.59
C TYR A 196 -0.85 -8.90 4.29
N GLU A 197 -0.83 -8.32 3.09
CA GLU A 197 -0.02 -7.14 2.76
C GLU A 197 -0.94 -6.03 2.24
N GLY A 198 -0.83 -4.84 2.84
CA GLY A 198 -1.55 -3.67 2.36
C GLY A 198 -0.80 -2.39 2.64
N CYS A 199 -1.12 -1.35 1.88
CA CYS A 199 -0.60 -0.01 2.10
C CYS A 199 -1.71 1.03 2.29
N SER A 200 -1.48 2.11 3.03
CA SER A 200 -2.50 3.16 3.25
C SER A 200 -3.73 2.62 4.00
N GLY A 201 -4.92 2.71 3.37
CA GLY A 201 -6.13 2.00 3.81
C GLY A 201 -5.92 0.49 3.96
N GLY A 202 -5.16 -0.14 3.06
CA GLY A 202 -4.72 -1.53 3.19
C GLY A 202 -3.79 -1.78 4.38
N GLY A 203 -2.93 -0.82 4.72
CA GLY A 203 -2.10 -0.88 5.91
C GLY A 203 -2.96 -0.84 7.18
N ARG A 204 -3.97 0.02 7.22
CA ARG A 204 -5.00 0.02 8.28
C ARG A 204 -5.71 -1.33 8.36
N GLN A 205 -6.19 -1.85 7.23
CA GLN A 205 -6.88 -3.15 7.17
C GLN A 205 -5.98 -4.28 7.69
N ALA A 206 -4.68 -4.29 7.36
CA ALA A 206 -3.70 -5.25 7.89
C ALA A 206 -3.60 -5.21 9.43
N LEU A 207 -3.53 -4.00 10.00
CA LEU A 207 -3.51 -3.81 11.46
C LEU A 207 -4.82 -4.25 12.13
N ILE A 208 -5.96 -3.98 11.50
CA ILE A 208 -7.27 -4.45 11.95
C ILE A 208 -7.28 -5.97 12.06
N GLN A 209 -6.72 -6.69 11.09
CA GLN A 209 -6.64 -8.15 11.15
C GLN A 209 -5.84 -8.64 12.36
N ALA A 210 -4.69 -8.03 12.66
CA ALA A 210 -3.92 -8.40 13.86
C ALA A 210 -4.63 -8.03 15.19
N GLN A 211 -5.35 -6.91 15.22
CA GLN A 211 -5.99 -6.40 16.44
C GLN A 211 -7.32 -7.07 16.76
N ARG A 212 -8.12 -7.39 15.75
CA ARG A 212 -9.53 -7.81 15.89
C ARG A 212 -9.80 -9.23 15.42
N HIS A 213 -9.00 -9.72 14.47
CA HIS A 213 -9.12 -11.07 13.89
C HIS A 213 -7.81 -11.85 13.96
N PRO A 214 -7.22 -12.01 15.17
CA PRO A 214 -5.85 -12.49 15.34
C PRO A 214 -5.61 -13.93 14.88
N ASP A 215 -6.65 -14.64 14.43
CA ASP A 215 -6.65 -16.02 13.98
C ASP A 215 -6.77 -16.21 12.46
N LEU A 216 -6.96 -15.12 11.70
CA LEU A 216 -7.19 -15.22 10.26
C LEU A 216 -5.90 -15.31 9.43
N PHE A 217 -4.81 -14.70 9.92
CA PHE A 217 -3.53 -14.59 9.23
C PHE A 217 -2.35 -14.99 10.13
N ASP A 218 -1.35 -15.66 9.55
CA ASP A 218 -0.10 -15.97 10.23
C ASP A 218 0.85 -14.76 10.27
N GLY A 219 0.73 -13.84 9.31
CA GLY A 219 1.48 -12.59 9.30
C GLY A 219 0.74 -11.43 8.64
N VAL A 220 1.08 -10.22 9.06
CA VAL A 220 0.56 -8.97 8.48
C VAL A 220 1.70 -8.01 8.15
N ILE A 221 1.66 -7.43 6.96
CA ILE A 221 2.58 -6.41 6.47
C ILE A 221 1.75 -5.13 6.28
N ALA A 222 1.96 -4.16 7.15
CA ALA A 222 1.28 -2.87 7.10
C ALA A 222 2.26 -1.79 6.64
N ARG A 223 2.10 -1.37 5.38
CA ARG A 223 2.85 -0.26 4.78
C ARG A 223 2.05 1.04 4.95
N ALA A 224 2.71 2.13 5.31
CA ALA A 224 2.11 3.46 5.53
C ALA A 224 0.67 3.41 6.09
N PRO A 225 0.40 2.77 7.24
CA PRO A 225 -0.96 2.49 7.68
C PRO A 225 -1.74 3.76 8.05
N ALA A 226 -2.96 3.89 7.52
CA ALA A 226 -3.94 4.91 7.93
C ALA A 226 -4.63 4.54 9.27
N ASN A 227 -3.85 4.25 10.31
CA ASN A 227 -4.35 3.58 11.51
C ASN A 227 -5.14 4.49 12.47
N ALA A 228 -4.68 5.72 12.74
CA ALA A 228 -5.47 6.72 13.47
C ALA A 228 -6.37 7.50 12.50
N TYR A 229 -7.25 6.77 11.80
CA TYR A 229 -8.05 7.24 10.66
C TYR A 229 -8.86 8.49 11.01
N THR A 230 -9.57 8.49 12.14
CA THR A 230 -10.37 9.65 12.56
C THR A 230 -9.48 10.89 12.79
N GLY A 231 -8.34 10.74 13.47
CA GLY A 231 -7.40 11.83 13.71
C GLY A 231 -6.80 12.39 12.41
N GLN A 232 -6.41 11.51 11.48
CA GLN A 232 -5.87 11.87 10.18
C GLN A 232 -6.83 12.75 9.37
N PHE A 233 -8.08 12.33 9.26
CA PHE A 233 -9.07 13.04 8.43
C PHE A 233 -9.51 14.37 9.06
N LEU A 234 -9.51 14.48 10.39
CA LEU A 234 -9.66 15.76 11.08
C LEU A 234 -8.45 16.69 10.83
N TRP A 235 -7.24 16.15 10.74
CA TRP A 235 -6.06 16.92 10.33
C TRP A 235 -6.17 17.40 8.88
N TYR A 236 -6.66 16.59 7.94
CA TYR A 236 -6.95 17.07 6.57
C TYR A 236 -7.93 18.24 6.60
N GLN A 237 -9.04 18.14 7.32
CA GLN A 237 -10.02 19.23 7.42
C GLN A 237 -9.39 20.49 8.02
N LYS A 238 -8.54 20.36 9.04
CA LYS A 238 -7.81 21.49 9.65
C LYS A 238 -6.95 22.21 8.62
N ILE A 239 -6.20 21.47 7.79
CA ILE A 239 -5.39 22.05 6.71
C ILE A 239 -6.25 22.77 5.69
N LEU A 240 -7.34 22.13 5.25
CA LEU A 240 -8.25 22.73 4.27
C LEU A 240 -8.86 24.04 4.78
N LYS A 241 -9.28 24.08 6.05
CA LYS A 241 -9.78 25.30 6.72
C LYS A 241 -8.72 26.40 6.81
N GLN A 242 -7.47 26.03 7.06
CA GLN A 242 -6.36 26.97 7.14
C GLN A 242 -6.02 27.56 5.77
N LEU A 243 -5.90 26.73 4.73
CA LEU A 243 -5.60 27.17 3.36
C LEU A 243 -6.72 28.03 2.76
N ALA A 244 -7.96 27.84 3.21
CA ALA A 244 -9.12 28.63 2.79
C ALA A 244 -9.19 30.03 3.45
N GLN A 245 -8.35 30.33 4.44
CA GLN A 245 -8.29 31.69 5.02
C GLN A 245 -7.76 32.69 3.97
N PRO A 246 -8.16 33.98 4.05
CA PRO A 246 -7.62 35.01 3.18
C PRO A 246 -6.09 35.01 3.17
N GLU A 247 -5.50 35.00 1.96
CA GLU A 247 -4.04 35.05 1.72
C GLU A 247 -3.22 33.86 2.27
N ALA A 248 -3.87 32.83 2.82
CA ALA A 248 -3.21 31.69 3.46
C ALA A 248 -2.90 30.52 2.51
N GLY A 249 -3.43 30.55 1.28
CA GLY A 249 -3.23 29.50 0.29
C GLY A 249 -1.76 29.38 -0.15
N LEU A 250 -1.30 28.14 -0.33
CA LEU A 250 0.04 27.84 -0.83
C LEU A 250 -0.04 27.43 -2.31
N SER A 251 0.65 28.16 -3.17
CA SER A 251 0.81 27.77 -4.57
C SER A 251 1.78 26.60 -4.71
N ILE A 252 1.72 25.88 -5.83
CA ILE A 252 2.67 24.80 -6.15
C ILE A 252 4.14 25.27 -6.01
N PRO A 253 4.55 26.43 -6.58
CA PRO A 253 5.92 26.95 -6.38
C PRO A 253 6.29 27.17 -4.91
N LYS A 254 5.36 27.67 -4.07
CA LYS A 254 5.61 27.89 -2.64
C LYS A 254 5.78 26.58 -1.87
N VAL A 255 5.01 25.54 -2.22
CA VAL A 255 5.22 24.20 -1.68
C VAL A 255 6.58 23.66 -2.08
N LYS A 256 7.02 23.85 -3.34
CA LYS A 256 8.39 23.50 -3.79
C LYS A 256 9.45 24.27 -3.01
N THR A 257 9.25 25.56 -2.75
CA THR A 257 10.15 26.39 -1.93
C THR A 257 10.28 25.84 -0.51
N LEU A 258 9.17 25.44 0.11
CA LEU A 258 9.16 24.80 1.43
C LEU A 258 9.96 23.49 1.44
N ALA A 259 9.69 22.59 0.48
CA ALA A 259 10.40 21.31 0.38
C ALA A 259 11.90 21.51 0.14
N ASN A 260 12.29 22.42 -0.76
CA ASN A 260 13.69 22.75 -1.04
C ASN A 260 14.40 23.35 0.18
N PHE A 261 13.69 24.16 0.98
CA PHE A 261 14.22 24.67 2.23
C PHE A 261 14.54 23.54 3.21
N MET A 262 13.61 22.60 3.43
CA MET A 262 13.86 21.43 4.28
C MET A 262 15.08 20.65 3.82
N GLN A 263 15.15 20.34 2.53
CA GLN A 263 16.29 19.63 1.95
C GLN A 263 17.61 20.39 2.17
N SER A 264 17.62 21.71 2.00
CA SER A 264 18.83 22.52 2.23
C SER A 264 19.35 22.48 3.67
N GLN A 265 18.45 22.31 4.65
CA GLN A 265 18.79 22.30 6.07
C GLN A 265 19.14 20.91 6.59
N CYS A 266 18.57 19.85 6.00
CA CYS A 266 18.53 18.53 6.62
C CYS A 266 19.32 17.43 5.87
N ASP A 267 19.47 17.53 4.55
CA ASP A 267 19.96 16.46 3.68
C ASP A 267 21.31 15.89 4.16
N ALA A 268 22.30 16.75 4.41
CA ALA A 268 23.64 16.32 4.81
C ALA A 268 23.74 15.67 6.22
N LEU A 269 22.67 15.63 7.02
CA LEU A 269 22.72 15.17 8.42
C LEU A 269 22.86 13.65 8.58
N ASP A 270 22.62 12.88 7.52
CA ASP A 270 22.89 11.43 7.48
C ASP A 270 24.23 11.08 6.81
N GLY A 271 25.04 12.11 6.50
CA GLY A 271 26.39 11.96 5.96
C GLY A 271 26.49 12.01 4.45
N LEU A 272 25.38 12.17 3.73
CA LEU A 272 25.36 12.32 2.27
C LEU A 272 24.46 13.49 1.86
N LYS A 273 24.77 14.15 0.74
CA LYS A 273 23.91 15.18 0.16
C LYS A 273 23.36 14.66 -1.17
N ASP A 274 22.29 13.89 -1.11
CA ASP A 274 21.67 13.22 -2.26
C ASP A 274 20.17 13.58 -2.42
N GLY A 275 19.66 14.46 -1.56
CA GLY A 275 18.25 14.84 -1.51
C GLY A 275 17.37 13.83 -0.77
N ILE A 276 17.96 12.95 0.04
CA ILE A 276 17.24 11.95 0.85
C ILE A 276 17.57 12.18 2.31
N ILE A 277 16.59 12.64 3.09
CA ILE A 277 16.77 12.83 4.54
C ILE A 277 16.45 11.51 5.26
N SER A 278 17.50 10.80 5.65
CA SER A 278 17.42 9.52 6.38
C SER A 278 17.40 9.68 7.90
N HIS A 279 17.82 10.84 8.42
CA HIS A 279 17.85 11.14 9.84
C HIS A 279 17.06 12.41 10.21
N PRO A 280 15.73 12.41 9.99
CA PRO A 280 14.89 13.61 10.21
C PRO A 280 14.90 14.14 11.64
N GLU A 281 15.08 13.26 12.62
CA GLU A 281 15.05 13.59 14.05
C GLU A 281 16.14 14.63 14.41
N ALA A 282 17.28 14.61 13.72
CA ALA A 282 18.38 15.54 13.90
C ALA A 282 18.13 16.91 13.27
N CYS A 283 17.17 17.04 12.36
CA CYS A 283 16.89 18.30 11.70
C CYS A 283 15.89 19.15 12.49
N LYS A 284 16.22 20.43 12.70
CA LYS A 284 15.38 21.43 13.39
C LYS A 284 15.36 22.75 12.59
N PRO A 285 14.74 22.76 11.40
CA PRO A 285 14.73 23.94 10.55
C PRO A 285 13.81 25.02 11.12
N ASP A 286 14.18 26.30 10.91
CA ASP A 286 13.36 27.45 11.31
C ASP A 286 12.61 28.03 10.10
N LEU A 287 11.31 27.74 10.02
CA LEU A 287 10.43 28.23 8.96
C LEU A 287 10.38 29.76 8.87
N ALA A 288 10.73 30.51 9.92
CA ALA A 288 10.76 31.97 9.86
C ALA A 288 11.76 32.51 8.82
N GLN A 289 12.76 31.70 8.44
CA GLN A 289 13.71 32.04 7.37
C GLN A 289 13.05 32.13 5.98
N LEU A 290 11.87 31.53 5.80
CA LEU A 290 11.10 31.63 4.55
C LEU A 290 10.24 32.89 4.48
N ARG A 291 10.20 33.73 5.51
CA ARG A 291 9.34 34.92 5.55
C ARG A 291 9.68 35.91 4.44
N CYS A 292 8.67 36.39 3.71
CA CYS A 292 8.85 37.46 2.74
C CYS A 292 9.32 38.76 3.43
N THR A 293 10.43 39.34 2.97
CA THR A 293 10.92 40.66 3.42
C THR A 293 10.44 41.82 2.55
N GLY A 294 9.72 41.51 1.47
CA GLY A 294 9.18 42.45 0.49
C GLY A 294 7.83 41.99 -0.03
N ALA A 295 7.55 42.24 -1.31
CA ALA A 295 6.32 41.75 -1.95
C ALA A 295 6.25 40.21 -1.92
N ASP A 296 5.02 39.69 -1.96
CA ASP A 296 4.79 38.24 -2.08
C ASP A 296 5.43 37.69 -3.38
N ALA A 297 6.17 36.59 -3.24
CA ALA A 297 6.85 35.91 -4.34
C ALA A 297 6.91 34.39 -4.09
N ASP A 298 7.12 33.61 -5.15
CA ASP A 298 7.19 32.14 -5.06
C ASP A 298 8.36 31.63 -4.19
N SER A 299 9.39 32.45 -3.98
CA SER A 299 10.59 32.12 -3.20
C SER A 299 10.47 32.39 -1.70
N CYS A 300 9.35 32.91 -1.22
CA CYS A 300 9.11 33.20 0.19
C CYS A 300 7.65 32.93 0.56
N LEU A 301 7.33 33.04 1.86
CA LEU A 301 5.99 32.86 2.41
C LEU A 301 5.59 34.12 3.19
N THR A 302 4.37 34.62 2.94
CA THR A 302 3.75 35.66 3.78
C THR A 302 3.44 35.11 5.17
N ASP A 303 3.06 35.97 6.12
CA ASP A 303 2.71 35.51 7.48
C ASP A 303 1.53 34.52 7.49
N ALA A 304 0.52 34.75 6.65
CA ALA A 304 -0.61 33.84 6.49
C ALA A 304 -0.20 32.49 5.89
N GLN A 305 0.69 32.51 4.88
CA GLN A 305 1.23 31.30 4.24
C GLN A 305 2.18 30.53 5.19
N LEU A 306 2.98 31.23 6.00
CA LEU A 306 3.80 30.63 7.05
C LEU A 306 2.96 29.93 8.11
N ALA A 307 1.83 30.53 8.50
CA ALA A 307 0.88 29.87 9.39
C ALA A 307 0.34 28.57 8.76
N SER A 308 0.02 28.57 7.47
CA SER A 308 -0.39 27.36 6.74
C SER A 308 0.69 26.29 6.68
N ALA A 309 1.94 26.68 6.41
CA ALA A 309 3.07 25.74 6.41
C ALA A 309 3.27 25.10 7.80
N LYS A 310 3.15 25.87 8.88
CA LYS A 310 3.29 25.36 10.25
C LYS A 310 2.25 24.30 10.62
N VAL A 311 1.02 24.42 10.12
CA VAL A 311 -0.05 23.44 10.41
C VAL A 311 0.31 22.00 9.98
N LEU A 312 1.20 21.83 9.00
CA LEU A 312 1.69 20.51 8.56
C LEU A 312 2.63 19.87 9.60
N TYR A 313 3.48 20.68 10.21
CA TYR A 313 4.53 20.24 11.13
C TYR A 313 4.14 20.36 12.61
N GLU A 314 2.88 20.67 12.89
CA GLU A 314 2.32 20.71 14.23
C GLU A 314 1.32 19.56 14.40
N PRO A 315 1.28 18.93 15.59
CA PRO A 315 0.26 17.93 15.87
C PRO A 315 -1.14 18.54 15.79
N THR A 316 -2.12 17.71 15.45
CA THR A 316 -3.53 18.05 15.60
C THR A 316 -4.07 17.47 16.89
N ASP A 317 -4.75 18.30 17.65
CA ASP A 317 -5.56 17.95 18.81
C ASP A 317 -6.97 18.52 18.57
N VAL A 318 -7.96 17.64 18.61
CA VAL A 318 -9.37 18.01 18.57
C VAL A 318 -10.06 17.48 19.83
N ALA A 319 -10.91 18.34 20.43
CA ALA A 319 -11.70 18.04 21.61
C ALA A 319 -10.87 17.66 22.86
N GLY A 320 -9.70 18.28 23.05
CA GLY A 320 -8.91 18.16 24.28
C GLY A 320 -8.18 16.81 24.40
N GLY A 321 -7.53 16.39 23.32
CA GLY A 321 -6.75 15.16 23.22
C GLY A 321 -7.59 13.94 22.82
N ARG A 322 -8.87 14.12 22.52
CA ARG A 322 -9.77 13.01 22.18
C ARG A 322 -9.48 12.41 20.82
N TYR A 323 -9.17 13.26 19.84
CA TYR A 323 -8.72 12.86 18.51
C TYR A 323 -7.41 13.56 18.21
N THR A 324 -6.36 12.78 18.05
CA THR A 324 -5.00 13.29 17.88
C THR A 324 -4.39 12.80 16.59
N TRP A 325 -3.56 13.64 15.98
CA TRP A 325 -2.74 13.26 14.84
C TRP A 325 -1.31 13.81 15.02
N PRO A 326 -0.27 13.00 14.84
CA PRO A 326 1.11 13.48 14.94
C PRO A 326 1.48 14.49 13.85
N ALA A 327 2.48 15.31 14.11
CA ALA A 327 3.09 16.19 13.12
C ALA A 327 3.80 15.41 12.00
N PHE A 328 3.99 16.04 10.85
CA PHE A 328 4.92 15.55 9.83
C PHE A 328 6.37 15.80 10.24
N PRO A 329 7.31 14.89 9.92
CA PRO A 329 8.73 15.16 10.09
C PRO A 329 9.23 16.20 9.08
N TYR A 330 10.29 16.93 9.41
CA TYR A 330 10.91 17.92 8.53
C TYR A 330 11.80 17.24 7.47
N VAL A 331 11.18 16.66 6.44
CA VAL A 331 11.87 15.82 5.43
C VAL A 331 11.70 16.30 3.99
N GLY A 332 11.03 17.43 3.77
CA GLY A 332 10.83 17.92 2.40
C GLY A 332 9.94 17.00 1.57
N GLY A 333 9.02 16.27 2.22
CA GLY A 333 8.07 15.37 1.58
C GLY A 333 6.86 16.10 1.01
N GLU A 334 6.82 17.44 1.11
CA GLU A 334 5.75 18.25 0.56
C GLU A 334 5.84 18.22 -0.97
N THR A 335 5.21 17.22 -1.59
CA THR A 335 5.21 17.08 -3.04
C THR A 335 4.32 18.15 -3.67
N ALA A 336 4.79 18.73 -4.77
CA ALA A 336 3.98 19.60 -5.60
C ALA A 336 4.18 19.17 -7.05
N ASP A 337 3.64 18.00 -7.39
CA ASP A 337 3.42 17.67 -8.80
C ASP A 337 2.32 18.60 -9.36
N ASP A 338 2.46 18.98 -10.63
CA ASP A 338 1.54 19.83 -11.38
C ASP A 338 0.18 19.12 -11.62
N ALA A 339 0.13 17.80 -11.44
CA ALA A 339 -1.12 17.11 -11.21
C ALA A 339 -1.64 17.44 -9.80
N SER A 340 -2.59 18.39 -9.70
CA SER A 340 -3.35 18.86 -8.52
C SER A 340 -3.77 17.83 -7.43
N TRP A 341 -3.51 16.54 -7.61
CA TRP A 341 -3.77 15.43 -6.71
C TRP A 341 -2.86 15.38 -5.47
N GLN A 342 -1.57 15.70 -5.58
CA GLN A 342 -0.59 15.43 -4.50
C GLN A 342 -0.15 16.67 -3.70
N ALA A 343 -0.54 17.86 -4.15
CA ALA A 343 -0.24 19.10 -3.44
C ALA A 343 -1.03 19.22 -2.13
N ILE A 344 -0.43 19.85 -1.12
CA ILE A 344 -1.10 20.23 0.12
C ILE A 344 -2.37 21.04 -0.19
N GLY A 345 -3.52 20.56 0.26
CA GLY A 345 -4.83 21.15 -0.02
C GLY A 345 -5.40 20.89 -1.41
N GLY A 346 -4.70 20.11 -2.24
CA GLY A 346 -5.13 19.65 -3.56
C GLY A 346 -6.26 18.61 -3.49
N THR A 347 -6.59 18.04 -4.65
CA THR A 347 -7.79 17.19 -4.85
C THR A 347 -7.87 16.02 -3.87
N THR A 348 -6.76 15.35 -3.55
CA THR A 348 -6.77 14.23 -2.59
C THR A 348 -7.18 14.67 -1.19
N PHE A 349 -6.68 15.82 -0.72
CA PHE A 349 -7.09 16.38 0.57
C PHE A 349 -8.58 16.75 0.56
N GLN A 350 -9.07 17.32 -0.54
CA GLN A 350 -10.50 17.68 -0.68
C GLN A 350 -11.39 16.45 -0.66
N VAL A 351 -11.04 15.38 -1.40
CA VAL A 351 -11.82 14.14 -1.43
C VAL A 351 -11.73 13.43 -0.09
N LEU A 352 -10.53 13.13 0.40
CA LEU A 352 -10.39 12.37 1.64
C LEU A 352 -10.91 13.20 2.82
N GLY A 353 -10.34 14.38 3.08
CA GLY A 353 -10.73 15.22 4.20
C GLY A 353 -12.16 15.75 4.08
N GLY A 354 -12.51 16.34 2.94
CA GLY A 354 -13.82 16.96 2.73
C GLY A 354 -14.94 15.93 2.71
N ASP A 355 -14.86 14.90 1.88
CA ASP A 355 -15.94 13.92 1.78
C ASP A 355 -16.06 13.01 3.01
N TYR A 356 -14.98 12.82 3.79
CA TYR A 356 -15.10 12.25 5.14
C TYR A 356 -15.98 13.12 6.05
N MET A 357 -15.75 14.43 6.08
CA MET A 357 -16.57 15.32 6.91
C MET A 357 -18.04 15.33 6.48
N LYS A 358 -18.32 15.21 5.17
CA LYS A 358 -19.69 15.17 4.63
C LYS A 358 -20.37 13.83 4.89
N PHE A 359 -19.78 12.75 4.40
CA PHE A 359 -20.42 11.44 4.38
C PHE A 359 -20.21 10.67 5.68
N PHE A 360 -19.03 10.70 6.29
CA PHE A 360 -18.79 9.92 7.51
C PHE A 360 -19.29 10.68 8.75
N VAL A 361 -18.96 11.96 8.87
CA VAL A 361 -19.22 12.75 10.09
C VAL A 361 -20.59 13.42 10.08
N ALA A 362 -20.85 14.31 9.13
CA ALA A 362 -22.11 15.07 9.07
C ALA A 362 -23.29 14.21 8.63
N GLN A 363 -23.04 13.12 7.88
CA GLN A 363 -24.06 12.28 7.25
C GLN A 363 -25.01 13.11 6.37
N ASP A 364 -24.45 14.11 5.69
CA ASP A 364 -25.18 15.06 4.85
C ASP A 364 -24.39 15.33 3.55
N PRO A 365 -24.89 14.87 2.39
CA PRO A 365 -24.22 15.05 1.10
C PRO A 365 -24.14 16.53 0.66
N SER A 366 -24.97 17.40 1.25
CA SER A 366 -25.04 18.84 0.96
C SER A 366 -24.18 19.70 1.89
N ALA A 367 -23.61 19.12 2.94
CA ALA A 367 -22.79 19.84 3.90
C ALA A 367 -21.56 20.48 3.23
N ASP A 368 -21.24 21.70 3.66
CA ASP A 368 -19.96 22.33 3.38
C ASP A 368 -18.91 21.75 4.34
N PRO A 369 -17.93 20.97 3.84
CA PRO A 369 -16.98 20.28 4.70
C PRO A 369 -16.13 21.23 5.54
N LEU A 370 -15.93 22.48 5.11
CA LEU A 370 -15.18 23.47 5.88
C LEU A 370 -15.98 24.07 7.03
N LYS A 371 -17.31 23.87 7.05
CA LYS A 371 -18.19 24.39 8.11
C LYS A 371 -18.62 23.33 9.11
N VAL A 372 -18.35 22.05 8.85
CA VAL A 372 -18.60 21.00 9.84
C VAL A 372 -17.65 21.21 11.03
N ASP A 373 -18.21 21.47 12.20
CA ASP A 373 -17.46 21.60 13.45
C ASP A 373 -17.38 20.23 14.15
N PRO A 374 -16.19 19.58 14.22
CA PRO A 374 -16.03 18.28 14.86
C PRO A 374 -16.55 18.21 16.31
N LEU A 375 -16.55 19.34 17.04
CA LEU A 375 -17.01 19.39 18.42
C LEU A 375 -18.51 19.11 18.56
N GLN A 376 -19.29 19.40 17.52
CA GLN A 376 -20.73 19.10 17.47
C GLN A 376 -21.03 17.64 17.15
N TYR A 377 -20.03 16.88 16.67
CA TYR A 377 -20.19 15.50 16.18
C TYR A 377 -19.39 14.48 17.01
N THR A 378 -19.02 14.80 18.24
CA THR A 378 -18.18 13.92 19.08
C THR A 378 -18.73 12.51 19.22
N ASN A 379 -20.04 12.33 19.44
CA ASN A 379 -20.65 10.99 19.50
C ASN A 379 -20.48 10.18 18.18
N ARG A 380 -20.57 10.85 17.03
CA ARG A 380 -20.37 10.20 15.72
C ARG A 380 -18.89 9.88 15.49
N LEU A 381 -18.00 10.81 15.81
CA LEU A 381 -16.55 10.62 15.70
C LEU A 381 -16.07 9.50 16.63
N ASP A 382 -16.61 9.37 17.84
CA ASP A 382 -16.32 8.25 18.74
C ASP A 382 -16.72 6.90 18.16
N HIS A 383 -17.90 6.86 17.51
CA HIS A 383 -18.37 5.66 16.85
C HIS A 383 -17.45 5.29 15.67
N LEU A 384 -17.08 6.28 14.85
CA LEU A 384 -16.14 6.08 13.74
C LEU A 384 -14.76 5.63 14.23
N ALA A 385 -14.23 6.25 15.28
CA ALA A 385 -12.94 5.87 15.86
C ALA A 385 -12.96 4.43 16.38
N ARG A 386 -14.01 4.01 17.11
CA ARG A 386 -14.16 2.61 17.53
C ARG A 386 -14.29 1.65 16.35
N LEU A 387 -14.98 2.08 15.30
CA LEU A 387 -15.30 1.23 14.15
C LEU A 387 -14.11 1.08 13.19
N ILE A 388 -13.43 2.17 12.83
CA ILE A 388 -12.49 2.23 11.70
C ILE A 388 -11.03 2.28 12.17
N ASP A 389 -10.73 2.99 13.27
CA ASP A 389 -9.34 3.20 13.69
C ASP A 389 -8.70 1.87 14.14
N ALA A 390 -7.44 1.70 13.76
CA ALA A 390 -6.61 0.52 14.02
C ALA A 390 -5.48 0.87 14.99
N VAL A 391 -5.80 1.49 16.13
CA VAL A 391 -4.82 2.03 17.08
C VAL A 391 -4.62 1.20 18.34
N ASN A 392 -5.26 0.02 18.46
CA ASN A 392 -5.11 -0.83 19.65
C ASN A 392 -3.69 -1.44 19.69
N PRO A 393 -2.87 -1.11 20.70
CA PRO A 393 -1.51 -1.65 20.79
C PRO A 393 -1.45 -3.05 21.41
N ASP A 394 -2.53 -3.53 22.05
CA ASP A 394 -2.56 -4.88 22.60
C ASP A 394 -2.75 -5.91 21.49
N LEU A 395 -1.64 -6.56 21.14
CA LEU A 395 -1.58 -7.64 20.17
C LEU A 395 -1.37 -9.01 20.84
N SER A 396 -1.76 -9.15 22.10
CA SER A 396 -1.57 -10.39 22.88
C SER A 396 -2.22 -11.61 22.22
N GLY A 397 -3.43 -11.46 21.65
CA GLY A 397 -4.12 -12.51 20.91
C GLY A 397 -3.36 -12.96 19.65
N PHE A 398 -2.88 -12.00 18.85
CA PHE A 398 -2.09 -12.27 17.65
C PHE A 398 -0.76 -12.95 18.00
N ARG A 399 -0.07 -12.43 19.03
CA ARG A 399 1.18 -13.01 19.54
C ARG A 399 0.98 -14.44 20.08
N ALA A 400 -0.10 -14.71 20.80
CA ALA A 400 -0.39 -16.02 21.36
C ALA A 400 -0.54 -17.11 20.28
N ARG A 401 -0.90 -16.72 19.06
CA ARG A 401 -0.98 -17.61 17.89
C ARG A 401 0.28 -17.60 17.02
N ASN A 402 1.38 -17.04 17.54
CA ASN A 402 2.65 -16.89 16.84
C ASN A 402 2.57 -15.99 15.60
N GLY A 403 1.60 -15.07 15.54
CA GLY A 403 1.49 -14.07 14.46
C GLY A 403 2.74 -13.20 14.34
N LYS A 404 3.03 -12.72 13.13
CA LYS A 404 4.16 -11.83 12.80
C LYS A 404 3.70 -10.56 12.12
N MET A 405 4.30 -9.43 12.48
CA MET A 405 3.95 -8.12 11.97
C MET A 405 5.19 -7.42 11.42
N LEU A 406 5.07 -6.91 10.20
CA LEU A 406 6.01 -5.97 9.62
C LEU A 406 5.32 -4.63 9.40
N LEU A 407 5.90 -3.58 9.98
CA LEU A 407 5.52 -2.21 9.70
C LEU A 407 6.56 -1.60 8.76
N MET A 408 6.10 -0.81 7.81
CA MET A 408 6.98 -0.03 6.93
C MET A 408 6.34 1.33 6.64
N HIS A 409 7.14 2.39 6.58
CA HIS A 409 6.64 3.72 6.20
C HIS A 409 7.74 4.53 5.50
N GLY A 410 7.40 5.22 4.43
CA GLY A 410 8.28 6.19 3.77
C GLY A 410 8.39 7.49 4.56
N THR A 411 9.56 8.16 4.57
CA THR A 411 9.70 9.42 5.29
C THR A 411 9.00 10.58 4.57
N THR A 412 9.01 10.58 3.23
CA THR A 412 8.43 11.66 2.42
C THR A 412 6.96 11.42 2.04
N ASP A 413 6.28 10.50 2.72
CA ASP A 413 4.84 10.30 2.57
C ASP A 413 4.11 11.59 2.94
N TRP A 414 3.49 12.24 1.94
CA TRP A 414 2.75 13.50 2.11
C TRP A 414 1.30 13.29 2.56
N LEU A 415 0.80 12.07 2.47
CA LEU A 415 -0.59 11.72 2.74
C LEU A 415 -0.76 11.28 4.20
N ILE A 416 0.19 10.49 4.69
CA ILE A 416 0.19 9.89 6.02
C ILE A 416 1.54 10.15 6.65
N THR A 417 1.57 10.83 7.81
CA THR A 417 2.85 11.04 8.50
C THR A 417 3.43 9.72 8.99
N GLN A 418 4.72 9.51 8.73
CA GLN A 418 5.50 8.41 9.29
C GLN A 418 5.39 8.36 10.83
N ASN A 419 5.28 9.51 11.49
CA ASN A 419 5.16 9.61 12.94
C ASN A 419 3.92 8.91 13.51
N ASN A 420 2.87 8.72 12.72
CA ASN A 420 1.68 7.96 13.12
C ASN A 420 2.00 6.45 13.24
N THR A 421 2.85 5.90 12.36
CA THR A 421 3.33 4.52 12.51
C THR A 421 4.34 4.39 13.65
N THR A 422 5.23 5.38 13.81
CA THR A 422 6.18 5.43 14.94
C THR A 422 5.46 5.44 16.30
N ASP A 423 4.40 6.26 16.44
CA ASP A 423 3.58 6.31 17.65
C ASP A 423 2.90 4.96 17.93
N TYR A 424 2.27 4.35 16.92
CA TYR A 424 1.66 3.03 17.05
C TYR A 424 2.66 1.96 17.46
N TYR A 425 3.82 1.89 16.77
CA TYR A 425 4.88 0.95 17.08
C TYR A 425 5.38 1.09 18.53
N SER A 426 5.62 2.32 18.98
CA SER A 426 6.07 2.61 20.34
C SER A 426 5.06 2.14 21.39
N LYS A 427 3.76 2.33 21.14
CA LYS A 427 2.68 1.83 22.00
C LYS A 427 2.60 0.31 22.00
N VAL A 428 2.76 -0.35 20.85
CA VAL A 428 2.84 -1.82 20.75
C VAL A 428 4.03 -2.36 21.54
N VAL A 429 5.21 -1.73 21.42
CA VAL A 429 6.41 -2.11 22.18
C VAL A 429 6.16 -2.01 23.69
N ALA A 430 5.55 -0.91 24.14
CA ALA A 430 5.18 -0.73 25.54
C ALA A 430 4.18 -1.80 26.02
N ALA A 431 3.10 -2.03 25.26
CA ALA A 431 2.07 -3.04 25.58
C ALA A 431 2.62 -4.48 25.58
N ALA A 432 3.63 -4.77 24.75
CA ALA A 432 4.29 -6.07 24.72
C ALA A 432 5.15 -6.34 25.97
N GLY A 433 5.51 -5.31 26.74
CA GLY A 433 6.42 -5.38 27.89
C GLY A 433 7.87 -4.96 27.55
N GLY A 434 8.08 -4.20 26.48
CA GLY A 434 9.37 -3.67 26.06
C GLY A 434 9.93 -4.31 24.79
N GLN A 435 11.03 -3.73 24.27
CA GLN A 435 11.60 -4.05 22.95
C GLN A 435 11.87 -5.55 22.76
N ALA A 436 12.56 -6.20 23.71
CA ALA A 436 12.87 -7.63 23.61
C ALA A 436 11.62 -8.53 23.48
N ALA A 437 10.48 -8.11 24.04
CA ALA A 437 9.22 -8.83 23.89
C ALA A 437 8.55 -8.54 22.55
N ALA A 438 8.58 -7.29 22.09
CA ALA A 438 8.06 -6.86 20.79
C ALA A 438 8.78 -7.55 19.63
N ASP A 439 10.11 -7.64 19.69
CA ASP A 439 10.96 -8.21 18.63
C ASP A 439 10.65 -9.66 18.29
N ARG A 440 9.91 -10.37 19.15
CA ARG A 440 9.47 -11.75 18.88
C ARG A 440 8.38 -11.81 17.81
N PHE A 441 7.68 -10.70 17.55
CA PHE A 441 6.53 -10.70 16.67
C PHE A 441 6.33 -9.43 15.84
N VAL A 442 7.03 -8.32 16.11
CA VAL A 442 6.91 -7.09 15.32
C VAL A 442 8.27 -6.46 15.02
N GLU A 443 8.48 -6.09 13.75
CA GLU A 443 9.60 -5.25 13.30
C GLU A 443 9.07 -4.07 12.48
N TYR A 444 9.74 -2.92 12.59
CA TYR A 444 9.37 -1.67 11.92
C TYR A 444 10.56 -1.14 11.12
N TYR A 445 10.30 -0.71 9.90
CA TYR A 445 11.29 -0.15 8.98
C TYR A 445 10.83 1.21 8.44
N VAL A 446 11.77 2.14 8.33
CA VAL A 446 11.54 3.47 7.76
C VAL A 446 12.35 3.60 6.48
N LEU A 447 11.69 3.92 5.36
CA LEU A 447 12.37 4.13 4.08
C LEU A 447 12.56 5.62 3.84
N ALA A 448 13.81 6.05 3.97
CA ALA A 448 14.20 7.43 3.71
C ALA A 448 13.90 7.82 2.25
N GLY A 449 13.23 8.95 2.06
CA GLY A 449 12.90 9.50 0.74
C GLY A 449 11.87 8.71 -0.05
N ASN A 450 11.25 7.68 0.54
CA ASN A 450 10.12 6.98 -0.06
C ASN A 450 8.82 7.76 0.19
N ASP A 451 8.02 7.91 -0.87
CA ASP A 451 6.71 8.57 -0.85
C ASP A 451 5.61 7.59 -0.36
N HIS A 452 4.34 7.99 -0.50
CA HIS A 452 3.18 7.20 -0.09
C HIS A 452 3.04 5.91 -0.90
N CYS A 453 3.37 4.77 -0.26
CA CYS A 453 3.17 3.39 -0.72
C CYS A 453 3.95 2.92 -1.96
N ALA A 454 4.10 3.77 -2.96
CA ALA A 454 4.67 3.43 -4.25
C ALA A 454 5.41 4.63 -4.83
N ALA A 455 6.24 4.34 -5.82
CA ALA A 455 6.95 5.31 -6.60
C ALA A 455 6.02 6.23 -7.40
N THR A 456 6.32 7.52 -7.41
CA THR A 456 5.77 8.49 -8.36
C THR A 456 6.95 9.06 -9.17
N PRO A 457 6.81 9.31 -10.49
CA PRO A 457 7.91 9.85 -11.29
C PRO A 457 8.51 11.14 -10.73
N ASP A 458 7.65 11.97 -10.11
CA ASP A 458 7.97 13.30 -9.60
C ASP A 458 7.99 13.39 -8.06
N GLY A 459 7.76 12.29 -7.33
CA GLY A 459 7.74 12.24 -5.86
C GLY A 459 8.57 11.09 -5.29
N GLY A 460 9.05 11.27 -4.05
CA GLY A 460 9.99 10.37 -3.38
C GLY A 460 11.35 10.20 -4.11
N LYS A 461 12.44 10.71 -3.53
CA LYS A 461 13.79 10.59 -4.12
C LYS A 461 14.51 9.29 -3.75
N GLY A 462 14.03 8.60 -2.73
CA GLY A 462 14.64 7.38 -2.22
C GLY A 462 14.23 6.11 -2.96
N PRO A 463 14.75 4.95 -2.51
CA PRO A 463 14.27 3.65 -2.94
C PRO A 463 12.83 3.39 -2.53
N ASP A 464 12.05 2.80 -3.42
CA ASP A 464 10.59 2.66 -3.30
C ASP A 464 10.07 1.22 -3.49
N SER A 465 10.94 0.32 -3.96
CA SER A 465 10.61 -1.08 -4.17
C SER A 465 11.37 -1.96 -3.18
N VAL A 466 10.63 -2.78 -2.42
CA VAL A 466 11.20 -3.70 -1.43
C VAL A 466 10.30 -4.92 -1.24
N ASP A 467 10.90 -6.10 -1.25
CA ASP A 467 10.22 -7.36 -0.91
C ASP A 467 10.15 -7.53 0.61
N LEU A 468 8.93 -7.50 1.15
CA LEU A 468 8.63 -7.83 2.54
C LEU A 468 7.85 -9.14 2.68
N VAL A 469 7.30 -9.66 1.58
CA VAL A 469 6.51 -10.89 1.57
C VAL A 469 7.41 -12.11 1.80
N THR A 470 8.54 -12.22 1.09
CA THR A 470 9.45 -13.37 1.27
C THR A 470 10.02 -13.42 2.69
N PRO A 471 10.58 -12.32 3.25
CA PRO A 471 11.05 -12.32 4.65
C PRO A 471 9.95 -12.62 5.67
N MET A 472 8.71 -12.17 5.43
CA MET A 472 7.57 -12.48 6.30
C MET A 472 7.28 -13.98 6.35
N PHE A 473 7.17 -14.64 5.18
CA PHE A 473 6.96 -16.08 5.14
C PHE A 473 8.10 -16.85 5.81
N ASP A 474 9.34 -16.46 5.56
CA ASP A 474 10.48 -17.13 6.18
C ASP A 474 10.51 -16.92 7.70
N TRP A 475 10.05 -15.77 8.20
CA TRP A 475 9.90 -15.54 9.64
C TRP A 475 8.82 -16.44 10.26
N ILE A 476 7.67 -16.58 9.58
CA ILE A 476 6.57 -17.43 10.03
C ILE A 476 6.96 -18.91 10.02
N GLU A 477 7.63 -19.37 8.97
CA GLU A 477 7.89 -20.79 8.70
C GLU A 477 9.16 -21.29 9.39
N THR A 478 10.21 -20.47 9.46
CA THR A 478 11.53 -20.88 9.98
C THR A 478 11.97 -20.15 11.23
N GLY A 479 11.27 -19.07 11.61
CA GLY A 479 11.69 -18.20 12.71
C GLY A 479 12.80 -17.21 12.35
N THR A 480 13.28 -17.20 11.10
CA THR A 480 14.30 -16.27 10.63
C THR A 480 13.72 -14.86 10.52
N ARG A 481 14.16 -13.97 11.41
CA ARG A 481 13.66 -12.59 11.43
C ARG A 481 14.07 -11.81 10.17
N PRO A 482 13.24 -10.87 9.70
CA PRO A 482 13.61 -9.96 8.62
C PRO A 482 14.90 -9.18 8.93
N SER A 483 15.10 -8.73 10.17
CA SER A 483 16.35 -8.06 10.58
C SER A 483 17.60 -8.95 10.63
N ALA A 484 17.45 -10.28 10.53
CA ALA A 484 18.59 -11.19 10.42
C ALA A 484 19.10 -11.32 8.97
N ARG A 485 18.45 -10.63 8.03
CA ARG A 485 18.79 -10.60 6.62
C ARG A 485 19.16 -9.20 6.21
N GLU A 486 20.01 -9.11 5.20
CA GLU A 486 20.19 -7.86 4.47
C GLU A 486 19.00 -7.69 3.52
N ILE A 487 18.05 -6.84 3.91
CA ILE A 487 16.95 -6.43 3.04
C ILE A 487 17.37 -5.11 2.39
N VAL A 488 17.31 -5.05 1.07
CA VAL A 488 17.69 -3.87 0.29
C VAL A 488 16.45 -3.35 -0.42
N ALA A 489 16.21 -2.04 -0.30
CA ALA A 489 15.23 -1.34 -1.10
C ALA A 489 15.91 -0.79 -2.37
N THR A 490 15.22 -0.84 -3.50
CA THR A 490 15.70 -0.34 -4.80
C THR A 490 14.80 0.78 -5.31
N ARG A 491 15.37 1.72 -6.08
CA ARG A 491 14.61 2.75 -6.79
C ARG A 491 14.03 2.17 -8.09
N SER A 492 12.71 2.18 -8.24
CA SER A 492 12.02 1.58 -9.39
C SER A 492 11.71 2.56 -10.52
N VAL A 493 11.59 3.87 -10.24
CA VAL A 493 11.29 4.93 -11.23
C VAL A 493 12.46 5.20 -12.16
N GLU A 494 13.69 5.08 -11.63
CA GLU A 494 14.92 5.30 -12.36
C GLU A 494 15.80 4.06 -12.27
N PRO A 495 15.34 2.92 -12.84
CA PRO A 495 16.01 1.64 -12.65
C PRO A 495 17.43 1.64 -13.21
N ALA A 496 17.71 2.52 -14.20
CA ALA A 496 19.05 2.71 -14.74
C ALA A 496 20.05 3.33 -13.75
N LYS A 497 19.58 4.10 -12.75
CA LYS A 497 20.44 4.59 -11.65
C LYS A 497 20.80 3.48 -10.68
N GLY A 498 19.95 2.45 -10.56
CA GLY A 498 20.21 1.31 -9.68
C GLY A 498 20.34 1.68 -8.19
N MET A 499 19.82 2.83 -7.76
CA MET A 499 19.95 3.30 -6.38
C MET A 499 19.36 2.30 -5.39
N GLN A 500 20.13 1.99 -4.36
CA GLN A 500 19.83 1.04 -3.31
C GLN A 500 20.12 1.62 -1.92
N ARG A 501 19.29 1.27 -0.94
CA ARG A 501 19.56 1.52 0.48
C ARG A 501 19.25 0.27 1.30
N PRO A 502 20.05 -0.03 2.35
CA PRO A 502 19.70 -1.10 3.27
C PRO A 502 18.46 -0.69 4.09
N MET A 503 17.59 -1.65 4.34
CA MET A 503 16.43 -1.49 5.21
C MET A 503 16.87 -1.58 6.67
N CYS A 504 16.97 -0.43 7.33
CA CYS A 504 17.34 -0.37 8.74
C CYS A 504 16.13 -0.54 9.64
N ARG A 505 16.26 -1.43 10.62
CA ARG A 505 15.21 -1.66 11.61
C ARG A 505 15.14 -0.44 12.53
N TYR A 506 13.97 0.17 12.64
CA TYR A 506 13.73 1.34 13.49
C TYR A 506 14.14 1.02 14.96
N PRO A 507 14.83 1.95 15.65
CA PRO A 507 15.08 3.34 15.28
C PRO A 507 16.32 3.58 14.41
N GLN A 508 17.02 2.55 13.93
CA GLN A 508 18.20 2.74 13.10
C GLN A 508 17.85 3.32 11.72
N PHE A 509 18.78 4.07 11.14
CA PHE A 509 18.66 4.66 9.81
C PHE A 509 19.92 4.36 8.96
N PRO A 510 19.83 4.36 7.62
CA PRO A 510 20.99 4.18 6.76
C PRO A 510 21.86 5.44 6.78
N LYS A 511 23.07 5.33 7.32
CA LYS A 511 24.07 6.41 7.33
C LYS A 511 25.14 6.14 6.28
N TYR A 512 25.48 7.12 5.46
CA TYR A 512 26.56 6.96 4.48
C TYR A 512 27.92 6.80 5.17
N ASN A 513 28.74 5.87 4.70
CA ASN A 513 30.03 5.54 5.31
C ASN A 513 31.12 6.58 5.02
N GLY A 514 30.84 7.58 4.16
CA GLY A 514 31.80 8.61 3.74
C GLY A 514 32.68 8.19 2.55
N ALA A 515 32.51 6.96 2.06
CA ALA A 515 33.19 6.42 0.88
C ALA A 515 32.35 5.31 0.24
N GLY A 516 32.66 4.98 -1.02
CA GLY A 516 31.90 4.02 -1.82
C GLY A 516 30.87 4.68 -2.73
N ASP A 517 30.26 3.89 -3.61
CA ASP A 517 29.21 4.36 -4.52
C ASP A 517 27.97 4.81 -3.73
N PRO A 518 27.53 6.08 -3.82
CA PRO A 518 26.35 6.57 -3.11
C PRO A 518 25.04 5.91 -3.56
N ASP A 519 25.02 5.19 -4.68
CA ASP A 519 23.85 4.43 -5.14
C ASP A 519 23.88 2.96 -4.68
N ALA A 520 24.97 2.48 -4.08
CA ALA A 520 25.08 1.11 -3.59
C ALA A 520 24.70 0.98 -2.11
N ALA A 521 23.88 -0.02 -1.75
CA ALA A 521 23.49 -0.28 -0.35
C ALA A 521 24.70 -0.55 0.57
N SER A 522 25.76 -1.19 0.05
CA SER A 522 26.98 -1.50 0.79
C SER A 522 27.78 -0.28 1.25
N SER A 523 27.48 0.91 0.71
CA SER A 523 28.09 2.18 1.13
C SER A 523 27.40 2.80 2.34
N PHE A 524 26.40 2.13 2.93
CA PHE A 524 25.64 2.60 4.07
C PHE A 524 25.71 1.61 5.23
N THR A 525 25.67 2.13 6.46
CA THR A 525 25.57 1.31 7.69
C THR A 525 24.34 1.73 8.48
N CYS A 526 23.54 0.76 8.90
CA CYS A 526 22.42 1.02 9.81
C CYS A 526 22.94 1.51 11.17
N THR A 527 22.65 2.78 11.47
CA THR A 527 23.18 3.50 12.63
C THR A 527 22.03 3.89 13.56
N SER A 528 22.22 3.78 14.86
CA SER A 528 21.23 4.26 15.84
C SER A 528 21.23 5.79 15.90
N PRO A 529 20.09 6.45 16.16
CA PRO A 529 20.07 7.88 16.49
C PRO A 529 20.98 8.12 17.70
N GLY A 530 21.82 9.14 17.60
CA GLY A 530 22.86 9.47 18.59
C GLY A 530 22.34 10.17 19.83
#